data_AF-A0A9P6RH32-F1
#
_entry.id   AF-A0A9P6RH32-F1
#
_cell.length_a   1.000
_cell.length_b   1.000
_cell.length_c   1.000
_cell.angle_alpha   90.00
_cell.angle_beta   90.00
_cell.angle_gamma   90.00
#
_symmetry.space_group_name_H-M   'P 1'
#
loop_
_entity.id
_entity.type
_entity.pdbx_description
1 polymer ?
#
loop_
_entity_poly.entity_id
_entity_poly.type
_entity_poly.pdbx_seq_one_letter_code
_entity_poly.pdbx_strand_id
1 'polypeptide(L)'
;MKEKTQLALAHAQLIEAQTKVVIQTEIQYRDRIKIVKEKGDTIIKEVPIYVNQADTEHFGVNVGFVRLYNAAFANEPAGPATESGGPATESGRRPAGISLAEITEVNAYNAGVCYRWREQALGLRAFYKELQHTQACHSSSRN
;
A
#
# COMPACT_ATOMS: atom_id res chain seq x y z
N MET A 1 24.48 41.07 21.59
CA MET A 1 23.78 40.20 22.57
C MET A 1 22.30 40.00 22.21
N LYS A 2 21.52 41.07 21.98
CA LYS A 2 20.08 41.00 21.60
C LYS A 2 19.80 40.17 20.32
N GLU A 3 20.60 40.34 19.28
CA GLU A 3 20.46 39.65 17.99
C GLU A 3 20.64 38.12 18.10
N LYS A 4 21.61 37.67 18.91
CA LYS A 4 21.85 36.25 19.17
C LYS A 4 20.67 35.59 19.90
N THR A 5 20.02 36.33 20.80
CA THR A 5 18.82 35.87 21.51
C THR A 5 17.60 35.78 20.58
N GLN A 6 17.42 36.75 19.67
CA GLN A 6 16.35 36.72 18.67
C GLN A 6 16.51 35.54 17.71
N LEU A 7 17.73 35.24 17.26
CA LEU A 7 18.01 34.10 16.39
C LEU A 7 17.70 32.76 17.07
N ALA A 8 18.05 32.61 18.35
CA ALA A 8 17.75 31.40 19.11
C ALA A 8 16.24 31.20 19.29
N LEU A 9 15.49 32.28 19.58
CA LEU A 9 14.03 32.23 19.70
C LEU A 9 13.36 31.83 18.37
N ALA A 10 13.79 32.45 17.27
CA ALA A 10 13.27 32.13 15.94
C ALA A 10 13.54 30.66 15.58
N HIS A 11 14.73 30.13 15.91
CA HIS A 11 15.05 28.72 15.66
C HIS A 11 14.16 27.77 16.48
N ALA A 12 13.94 28.07 17.77
CA ALA A 12 13.05 27.28 18.60
C ALA A 12 11.61 27.25 18.06
N GLN A 13 11.08 28.40 17.62
CA GLN A 13 9.75 28.50 17.02
C GLN A 13 9.63 27.71 15.71
N LEU A 14 10.68 27.69 14.89
CA LEU A 14 10.71 26.87 13.68
C LEU A 14 10.64 25.37 14.02
N ILE A 15 11.45 24.91 14.98
CA ILE A 15 11.46 23.50 15.42
C ILE A 15 10.08 23.11 15.95
N GLU A 16 9.46 23.96 16.76
CA GLU A 16 8.11 23.72 17.29
C GLU A 16 7.08 23.58 16.15
N ALA A 17 7.09 24.51 15.19
CA ALA A 17 6.19 24.49 14.05
C ALA A 17 6.39 23.23 13.19
N GLN A 18 7.64 22.85 12.91
CA GLN A 18 7.96 21.63 12.17
C GLN A 18 7.51 20.37 12.92
N THR A 19 7.73 20.32 14.24
CA THR A 19 7.31 19.21 15.09
C THR A 19 5.79 19.02 15.05
N LYS A 20 5.04 20.12 15.10
CA LYS A 20 3.57 20.10 14.99
C LYS A 20 3.12 19.52 13.64
N VAL A 21 3.76 19.92 12.54
CA VAL A 21 3.48 19.39 11.20
C VAL A 21 3.72 17.88 11.15
N VAL A 22 4.85 17.39 11.69
CA VAL A 22 5.16 15.95 11.75
C VAL A 22 4.04 15.19 12.49
N ILE A 23 3.74 15.59 13.73
CA ILE A 23 2.77 14.89 14.58
C ILE A 23 1.39 14.87 13.93
N GLN A 24 0.91 16.01 13.45
CA GLN A 24 -0.44 16.12 12.88
C GLN A 24 -0.58 15.28 11.61
N THR A 25 0.40 15.33 10.72
CA THR A 25 0.33 14.59 9.46
C THR A 25 0.46 13.08 9.69
N GLU A 26 1.29 12.65 10.65
CA GLU A 26 1.38 11.25 11.05
C GLU A 26 0.06 10.70 11.59
N ILE A 27 -0.54 11.40 12.57
CA ILE A 27 -1.85 10.99 13.12
C ILE A 27 -2.87 10.83 12.00
N GLN A 28 -2.97 11.83 11.12
CA GLN A 28 -3.97 11.84 10.05
C GLN A 28 -3.82 10.67 9.07
N TYR A 29 -2.61 10.38 8.56
CA TYR A 29 -2.48 9.30 7.59
C TYR A 29 -2.60 7.92 8.25
N ARG A 30 -2.20 7.77 9.52
CA ARG A 30 -2.38 6.52 10.28
C ARG A 30 -3.85 6.21 10.54
N ASP A 31 -4.66 7.22 10.84
CA ASP A 31 -6.11 7.07 10.99
C ASP A 31 -6.75 6.61 9.67
N ARG A 32 -6.36 7.20 8.53
CA ARG A 32 -6.85 6.77 7.22
C ARG A 32 -6.44 5.33 6.89
N ILE A 33 -5.21 4.94 7.20
CA ILE A 33 -4.73 3.55 7.05
C ILE A 33 -5.59 2.58 7.87
N LYS A 34 -5.96 2.95 9.11
CA LYS A 34 -6.83 2.12 9.96
C LYS A 34 -8.21 1.94 9.33
N ILE A 35 -8.83 3.01 8.84
CA ILE A 35 -10.14 2.95 8.16
C ILE A 35 -10.06 2.06 6.90
N VAL A 36 -9.02 2.21 6.09
CA VAL A 36 -8.80 1.36 4.91
C VAL A 36 -8.65 -0.11 5.31
N LYS A 37 -7.89 -0.39 6.38
CA LYS A 37 -7.73 -1.76 6.88
C LYS A 37 -9.07 -2.36 7.28
N GLU A 38 -9.87 -1.64 8.07
CA GLU A 38 -11.17 -2.11 8.53
C GLU A 38 -12.11 -2.41 7.35
N LYS A 39 -12.12 -1.55 6.32
CA LYS A 39 -12.88 -1.82 5.08
C LYS A 39 -12.38 -3.06 4.35
N GLY A 40 -11.06 -3.23 4.23
CA GLY A 40 -10.46 -4.42 3.63
C GLY A 40 -10.81 -5.71 4.40
N ASP A 41 -10.74 -5.67 5.73
CA ASP A 41 -11.12 -6.80 6.59
C ASP A 41 -12.59 -7.18 6.40
N THR A 42 -13.48 -6.20 6.23
CA THR A 42 -14.90 -6.43 5.92
C THR A 42 -15.07 -7.12 4.57
N ILE A 43 -14.40 -6.63 3.52
CA ILE A 43 -14.48 -7.23 2.18
C ILE A 43 -13.98 -8.68 2.21
N ILE A 44 -12.90 -8.98 2.93
CA ILE A 44 -12.39 -10.35 3.07
C ILE A 44 -13.45 -11.27 3.72
N LYS A 45 -14.16 -10.79 4.74
CA LYS A 45 -15.25 -11.56 5.39
C LYS A 45 -16.44 -11.81 4.47
N GLU A 46 -16.63 -10.99 3.44
CA GLU A 46 -17.69 -11.17 2.45
C GLU A 46 -17.35 -12.21 1.39
N VAL A 47 -16.08 -12.63 1.25
CA VAL A 47 -15.66 -13.62 0.24
C VAL A 47 -16.51 -14.90 0.25
N PRO A 48 -16.74 -15.61 1.36
CA PRO A 48 -17.55 -16.83 1.34
C PRO A 48 -19.04 -16.59 1.03
N ILE A 49 -19.52 -15.34 1.08
CA ILE A 49 -20.89 -14.99 0.70
C ILE A 49 -21.03 -14.96 -0.83
N TYR A 50 -20.00 -14.47 -1.53
CA TYR A 50 -20.02 -14.28 -2.99
C TYR A 50 -19.25 -15.35 -3.78
N VAL A 51 -18.30 -16.03 -3.15
CA VAL A 51 -17.51 -17.14 -3.70
C VAL A 51 -17.63 -18.28 -2.71
N ASN A 52 -18.69 -19.08 -2.87
CA ASN A 52 -19.04 -20.11 -1.91
C ASN A 52 -18.42 -21.47 -2.29
N GLN A 53 -18.75 -22.50 -1.51
CA GLN A 53 -18.25 -23.86 -1.71
C GLN A 53 -18.65 -24.44 -3.07
N ALA A 54 -19.89 -24.21 -3.54
CA ALA A 54 -20.34 -24.70 -4.85
C ALA A 54 -19.54 -24.06 -6.00
N ASP A 55 -19.20 -22.78 -5.87
CA ASP A 55 -18.32 -22.10 -6.85
C ASP A 55 -16.92 -22.70 -6.84
N THR A 56 -16.39 -23.02 -5.66
CA THR A 56 -15.07 -23.66 -5.50
C THR A 56 -15.03 -25.07 -6.11
N GLU A 57 -16.13 -25.81 -6.06
CA GLU A 57 -16.24 -27.14 -6.66
C GLU A 57 -16.43 -27.09 -8.17
N HIS A 58 -17.11 -26.05 -8.68
CA HIS A 58 -17.46 -25.94 -10.09
C HIS A 58 -16.40 -25.22 -10.92
N PHE A 59 -15.71 -24.23 -10.34
CA PHE A 59 -14.76 -23.38 -11.03
C PHE A 59 -13.35 -23.54 -10.45
N GLY A 60 -12.35 -23.52 -11.33
CA GLY A 60 -10.95 -23.62 -10.93
C GLY A 60 -10.03 -22.84 -11.86
N VAL A 61 -8.81 -22.61 -11.38
CA VAL A 61 -7.74 -22.00 -12.16
C VAL A 61 -6.68 -23.04 -12.53
N ASN A 62 -5.95 -22.76 -13.60
CA ASN A 62 -4.87 -23.61 -14.07
C ASN A 62 -3.52 -23.22 -13.45
N VAL A 63 -2.55 -24.13 -13.47
CA VAL A 63 -1.18 -23.89 -12.97
C VAL A 63 -0.55 -22.64 -13.60
N GLY A 64 -0.80 -22.40 -14.88
CA GLY A 64 -0.30 -21.22 -15.59
C GLY A 64 -0.80 -19.89 -15.02
N PHE A 65 -2.07 -19.82 -14.61
CA PHE A 65 -2.63 -18.65 -13.93
C PHE A 65 -1.89 -18.38 -12.62
N VAL A 66 -1.78 -19.39 -11.75
CA VAL A 66 -1.13 -19.25 -10.43
C VAL A 66 0.33 -18.83 -10.58
N ARG A 67 1.04 -19.41 -11.56
CA ARG A 67 2.43 -19.05 -11.87
C ARG A 67 2.57 -17.57 -12.23
N LEU A 68 1.76 -17.07 -13.16
CA LEU A 68 1.80 -15.66 -13.57
C LEU A 68 1.37 -14.72 -12.43
N TYR A 69 0.35 -15.12 -11.67
CA TYR A 69 -0.12 -14.37 -10.51
C TYR A 69 1.00 -14.19 -9.48
N ASN A 70 1.65 -15.28 -9.07
CA ASN A 70 2.75 -15.23 -8.10
C ASN A 70 3.95 -14.45 -8.63
N ALA A 71 4.29 -14.59 -9.91
CA ALA A 71 5.34 -13.83 -10.55
C ALA A 71 5.09 -12.32 -10.49
N ALA A 72 3.85 -11.89 -10.75
CA ALA A 72 3.45 -10.49 -10.63
C ALA A 72 3.63 -9.96 -9.20
N PHE A 73 3.23 -10.73 -8.18
CA PHE A 73 3.42 -10.33 -6.78
C PHE A 73 4.86 -10.41 -6.29
N ALA A 74 5.68 -11.28 -6.89
CA ALA A 74 7.13 -11.33 -6.66
C ALA A 74 7.88 -10.20 -7.39
N ASN A 75 7.23 -9.50 -8.32
CA ASN A 75 7.87 -8.56 -9.25
C ASN A 75 9.03 -9.21 -10.03
N GLU A 76 8.82 -10.45 -10.46
CA GLU A 76 9.79 -11.24 -11.22
C GLU A 76 9.13 -11.85 -12.44
N PRO A 77 9.85 -12.08 -13.56
CA PRO A 77 9.32 -12.85 -14.66
C PRO A 77 8.91 -14.24 -14.19
N ALA A 78 7.80 -14.76 -14.72
CA ALA A 78 7.32 -16.11 -14.39
C ALA A 78 8.33 -17.22 -14.75
N GLY A 79 9.40 -16.91 -15.48
CA GLY A 79 10.38 -17.86 -15.99
C GLY A 79 9.92 -18.54 -17.28
N PRO A 80 10.74 -19.45 -17.83
CA PRO A 80 10.46 -20.08 -19.12
C PRO A 80 9.28 -21.05 -19.00
N ALA A 81 8.48 -21.08 -20.05
CA ALA A 81 7.22 -21.77 -20.08
C ALA A 81 7.37 -23.31 -19.95
N THR A 82 8.52 -23.84 -20.37
CA THR A 82 9.07 -25.16 -20.02
C THR A 82 10.58 -25.02 -19.79
N GLU A 83 11.23 -25.98 -19.11
CA GLU A 83 12.70 -25.99 -18.94
C GLU A 83 13.46 -26.11 -20.29
N SER A 84 12.77 -26.51 -21.36
CA SER A 84 13.33 -26.79 -22.69
C SER A 84 12.92 -25.80 -23.79
N GLY A 85 12.22 -24.70 -23.46
CA GLY A 85 11.78 -23.71 -24.45
C GLY A 85 10.70 -24.18 -25.44
N GLY A 86 10.08 -25.34 -25.18
CA GLY A 86 8.89 -25.82 -25.90
C GLY A 86 7.62 -25.03 -25.53
N PRO A 87 6.50 -25.24 -26.23
CA PRO A 87 5.28 -24.49 -25.96
C PRO A 87 4.86 -24.71 -24.49
N ALA A 88 4.66 -23.60 -23.78
CA ALA A 88 4.22 -23.45 -22.38
C ALA A 88 3.07 -24.34 -21.90
N THR A 89 2.40 -24.99 -22.85
CA THR A 89 0.95 -24.90 -22.93
C THR A 89 0.24 -26.09 -22.33
N GLU A 90 0.91 -27.22 -22.06
CA GLU A 90 0.23 -28.40 -21.51
C GLU A 90 0.37 -28.51 -19.99
N SER A 91 1.59 -28.38 -19.44
CA SER A 91 1.77 -28.40 -17.98
C SER A 91 1.05 -27.24 -17.29
N GLY A 92 1.00 -26.07 -17.93
CA GLY A 92 0.27 -24.92 -17.44
C GLY A 92 -1.25 -25.08 -17.46
N ARG A 93 -1.82 -26.00 -18.26
CA ARG A 93 -3.28 -26.20 -18.37
C ARG A 93 -3.87 -27.10 -17.28
N ARG A 94 -3.04 -27.78 -16.50
CA ARG A 94 -3.53 -28.65 -15.40
C ARG A 94 -4.23 -27.82 -14.32
N PRO A 95 -5.23 -28.38 -13.61
CA PRO A 95 -5.81 -27.74 -12.44
C PRO A 95 -4.74 -27.42 -11.41
N ALA A 96 -4.79 -26.22 -10.82
CA ALA A 96 -3.82 -25.82 -9.79
C ALA A 96 -4.15 -26.36 -8.40
N GLY A 97 -5.39 -26.81 -8.16
CA GLY A 97 -5.86 -27.21 -6.83
C GLY A 97 -6.05 -26.03 -5.87
N ILE A 98 -5.98 -24.79 -6.36
CA ILE A 98 -6.26 -23.55 -5.62
C ILE A 98 -7.69 -23.12 -5.90
N SER A 99 -8.46 -22.84 -4.85
CA SER A 99 -9.86 -22.44 -4.97
C SER A 99 -10.01 -20.99 -5.44
N LEU A 100 -11.14 -20.66 -6.08
CA LEU A 100 -11.47 -19.26 -6.36
C LEU A 100 -11.63 -18.44 -5.08
N ALA A 101 -12.13 -19.04 -3.99
CA ALA A 101 -12.25 -18.38 -2.69
C ALA A 101 -10.87 -17.93 -2.19
N GLU A 102 -9.87 -18.81 -2.20
CA GLU A 102 -8.50 -18.49 -1.79
C GLU A 102 -7.90 -17.36 -2.63
N ILE A 103 -8.04 -17.40 -3.95
CA ILE A 103 -7.54 -16.35 -4.86
C ILE A 103 -8.24 -15.01 -4.56
N THR A 104 -9.54 -15.06 -4.28
CA THR A 104 -10.34 -13.86 -3.97
C THR A 104 -9.93 -13.26 -2.63
N GLU A 105 -9.72 -14.07 -1.60
CA GLU A 105 -9.23 -13.61 -0.29
C GLU A 105 -7.85 -12.94 -0.40
N VAL A 106 -6.92 -13.59 -1.11
CA VAL A 106 -5.58 -13.03 -1.31
C VAL A 106 -5.64 -11.73 -2.11
N ASN A 107 -6.44 -11.65 -3.18
CA ASN A 107 -6.61 -10.42 -3.95
C ASN A 107 -7.23 -9.30 -3.13
N ALA A 108 -8.28 -9.59 -2.35
CA ALA A 108 -8.92 -8.61 -1.48
C ALA A 108 -7.94 -8.08 -0.42
N TYR A 109 -7.14 -8.97 0.18
CA TYR A 109 -6.08 -8.59 1.10
C TYR A 109 -5.03 -7.69 0.44
N ASN A 110 -4.55 -8.09 -0.75
CA ASN A 110 -3.54 -7.33 -1.50
C ASN A 110 -4.06 -5.95 -1.93
N ALA A 111 -5.31 -5.86 -2.38
CA ALA A 111 -5.96 -4.57 -2.63
C ALA A 111 -5.99 -3.71 -1.36
N GLY A 112 -6.34 -4.29 -0.21
CA GLY A 112 -6.27 -3.61 1.09
C GLY A 112 -4.87 -3.13 1.48
N VAL A 113 -3.80 -3.88 1.17
CA VAL A 113 -2.41 -3.40 1.33
C VAL A 113 -2.13 -2.21 0.41
N CYS A 114 -2.49 -2.30 -0.87
CA CYS A 114 -2.26 -1.23 -1.86
C CYS A 114 -2.93 0.09 -1.44
N TYR A 115 -4.17 0.05 -0.95
CA TYR A 115 -4.83 1.26 -0.45
C TYR A 115 -4.15 1.84 0.80
N ARG A 116 -3.60 0.99 1.68
CA ARG A 116 -2.84 1.48 2.85
C ARG A 116 -1.55 2.19 2.43
N TRP A 117 -0.80 1.63 1.48
CA TRP A 117 0.37 2.29 0.91
C TRP A 117 0.02 3.61 0.23
N ARG A 118 -1.12 3.66 -0.47
CA ARG A 118 -1.63 4.91 -1.04
C ARG A 118 -1.88 5.97 0.04
N GLU A 119 -2.55 5.62 1.14
CA GLU A 119 -2.81 6.57 2.22
C GLU A 119 -1.54 7.08 2.88
N GLN A 120 -0.54 6.21 3.07
CA GLN A 120 0.77 6.58 3.56
C GLN A 120 1.48 7.54 2.59
N ALA A 121 1.51 7.23 1.29
CA ALA A 121 2.15 8.07 0.28
C ALA A 121 1.48 9.45 0.18
N LEU A 122 0.14 9.53 0.24
CA LEU A 122 -0.59 10.78 0.29
C LEU A 122 -0.29 11.58 1.57
N GLY A 123 -0.19 10.90 2.71
CA GLY A 123 0.21 11.48 3.98
C GLY A 123 1.61 12.10 3.94
N LEU A 124 2.59 11.35 3.47
CA LEU A 124 3.97 11.81 3.32
C LEU A 124 4.09 12.98 2.33
N ARG A 125 3.31 12.96 1.24
CA ARG A 125 3.25 14.09 0.30
C ARG A 125 2.68 15.34 0.95
N ALA A 126 1.62 15.23 1.75
CA ALA A 126 1.05 16.35 2.48
C ALA A 126 2.04 16.89 3.52
N PHE A 127 2.65 15.99 4.30
CA PHE A 127 3.72 16.32 5.24
C PHE A 127 4.84 17.15 4.59
N TYR A 128 5.36 16.68 3.45
CA TYR A 128 6.44 17.36 2.76
C TYR A 128 6.06 18.78 2.31
N LYS A 129 4.84 18.97 1.78
CA LYS A 129 4.34 20.28 1.39
C LYS A 129 4.22 21.23 2.59
N GLU A 130 3.63 20.77 3.70
CA GLU A 130 3.48 21.59 4.91
C GLU A 130 4.83 21.97 5.53
N LEU A 131 5.80 21.06 5.47
CA LEU A 131 7.16 21.34 5.94
C LEU A 131 7.83 22.45 5.11
N GLN A 132 7.71 22.40 3.78
CA GLN A 132 8.20 23.44 2.88
C GLN A 132 7.53 24.79 3.15
N HIS A 133 6.20 24.81 3.34
CA HIS A 133 5.46 26.03 3.66
C HIS A 133 5.90 26.63 5.00
N THR A 134 6.06 25.80 6.03
CA THR A 134 6.53 26.23 7.36
C THR A 134 7.92 26.86 7.28
N GLN A 135 8.82 26.25 6.51
CA GLN A 135 10.17 26.77 6.31
C GLN A 135 10.19 28.09 5.52
N ALA A 136 9.39 28.20 4.46
CA ALA A 136 9.27 29.41 3.65
C ALA A 136 8.70 30.59 4.45
N CYS A 137 7.63 30.34 5.24
CA CYS A 137 7.03 31.34 6.12
C CYS A 137 8.04 31.86 7.16
N HIS A 138 8.85 30.97 7.74
CA HIS A 138 9.88 31.35 8.70
C HIS A 138 11.00 32.18 8.06
N SER A 139 11.45 31.82 6.86
CA SER A 139 12.46 32.58 6.12
C SER A 139 11.99 33.99 5.74
N SER A 140 10.71 34.15 5.40
CA SER A 140 10.12 35.44 5.06
C SER A 140 9.91 36.35 6.28
N SER A 141 9.76 35.77 7.48
CA SER A 141 9.66 36.53 8.73
C SER A 141 11.02 37.04 9.27
N ARG A 142 12.14 36.66 8.64
CA ARG A 142 13.49 37.13 9.02
C ARG A 142 14.00 38.31 8.18
N ASN A 143 13.39 38.59 7.03
CA ASN A 143 13.71 39.72 6.15
C ASN A 143 12.83 40.92 6.50
#